data_AF-A0A6G3XIS2-F1
#
_entry.id   AF-A0A6G3XIS2-F1
#
_cell.length_a   1.000
_cell.length_b   1.000
_cell.length_c   1.000
_cell.angle_alpha   90.00
_cell.angle_beta   90.00
_cell.angle_gamma   90.00
#
_symmetry.space_group_name_H-M   'P 1'
#
loop_
_entity.id
_entity.type
_entity.pdbx_description
1 polymer ?
#
loop_
_entity_poly.entity_id
_entity_poly.type
_entity_poly.pdbx_seq_one_letter_code
_entity_poly.pdbx_strand_id
1 'polypeptide(L)'
;MRLPSSSSRPSPSPSLWRDTDFRRLWAGQTASQLGEHTTLVVLPLFAVLTLDAGAGQLGVLRAVGQAPILLLSLLAGAWVDRWRARTVMVLTDAARAVALGAAA
;
A
#
# COMPACT_ATOMS: atom_id res chain seq x y z
N MET A 1 35.95 42.00 22.73
CA MET A 1 35.09 42.44 21.61
C MET A 1 34.80 41.23 20.72
N ARG A 2 33.67 40.52 20.94
CA ARG A 2 33.27 39.34 20.16
C ARG A 2 32.31 39.78 19.05
N LEU A 3 32.54 39.32 17.83
CA LEU A 3 31.70 39.60 16.67
C LEU A 3 30.33 38.90 16.79
N PRO A 4 29.24 39.50 16.28
CA PRO A 4 27.91 38.91 16.28
C PRO A 4 27.86 37.66 15.40
N SER A 5 27.22 36.60 15.92
CA SER A 5 26.87 35.38 15.18
C SER A 5 25.84 35.70 14.09
N SER A 6 26.16 35.37 12.85
CA SER A 6 25.23 35.42 11.72
C SER A 6 24.08 34.45 11.95
N SER A 7 22.89 34.99 12.20
CA SER A 7 21.64 34.25 12.20
C SER A 7 21.32 33.82 10.76
N SER A 8 21.53 32.55 10.44
CA SER A 8 21.05 31.93 9.21
C SER A 8 19.52 31.96 9.21
N ARG A 9 18.94 32.92 8.49
CA ARG A 9 17.49 32.97 8.25
C ARG A 9 17.09 31.69 7.49
N PRO A 10 16.08 30.93 7.93
CA PRO A 10 15.61 29.77 7.18
C PRO A 10 15.16 30.26 5.79
N SER A 11 15.81 29.76 4.75
CA SER A 11 15.39 30.02 3.38
C SER A 11 14.00 29.40 3.18
N PRO A 12 13.03 30.10 2.56
CA PRO A 12 11.71 29.55 2.33
C PRO A 12 11.85 28.27 1.52
N SER A 13 11.43 27.14 2.10
CA SER A 13 11.47 25.84 1.46
C SER A 13 10.68 25.92 0.15
N PRO A 14 11.23 25.49 -1.00
CA PRO A 14 10.47 25.46 -2.24
C PRO A 14 9.21 24.61 -2.03
N SER A 15 8.06 25.17 -2.40
CA SER A 15 6.76 24.51 -2.25
C SER A 15 6.76 23.15 -2.96
N LEU A 16 6.48 22.07 -2.22
CA LEU A 16 6.38 20.71 -2.76
C LEU A 16 5.33 20.59 -3.88
N TRP A 17 4.36 21.50 -3.91
CA TRP A 17 3.36 21.59 -4.98
C TRP A 17 3.92 22.12 -6.31
N ARG A 18 5.14 22.66 -6.32
CA ARG A 18 5.86 23.01 -7.56
C ARG A 18 6.72 21.86 -8.09
N ASP A 19 6.92 20.82 -7.30
CA ASP A 19 7.64 19.63 -7.69
C ASP A 19 6.70 18.69 -8.49
N THR A 20 7.08 18.39 -9.73
CA THR A 20 6.26 17.58 -10.65
C THR A 20 6.21 16.12 -10.22
N ASP A 21 7.28 15.61 -9.61
CA ASP A 21 7.35 14.22 -9.15
C ASP A 21 6.48 14.03 -7.91
N PHE A 22 6.48 15.01 -6.99
CA PHE A 22 5.57 15.01 -5.84
C PHE A 22 4.10 15.01 -6.28
N ARG A 23 3.73 15.83 -7.26
CA ARG A 23 2.34 15.87 -7.77
C ARG A 23 1.91 14.56 -8.44
N ARG A 24 2.81 13.94 -9.22
CA ARG A 24 2.55 12.63 -9.85
C ARG A 24 2.39 11.54 -8.80
N LEU A 25 3.27 11.51 -7.81
CA LEU A 25 3.18 10.57 -6.68
C LEU A 25 1.88 10.78 -5.90
N TRP A 26 1.54 12.01 -5.57
CA TRP A 26 0.34 12.35 -4.81
C TRP A 26 -0.94 11.95 -5.55
N ALA A 27 -1.04 12.26 -6.85
CA ALA A 27 -2.18 11.89 -7.67
C ALA A 27 -2.29 10.38 -7.85
N GLY A 28 -1.18 9.70 -8.16
CA GLY A 28 -1.15 8.25 -8.31
C GLY A 28 -1.51 7.53 -7.01
N GLN A 29 -0.97 7.97 -5.88
CA GLN A 29 -1.26 7.34 -4.58
C GLN A 29 -2.69 7.60 -4.12
N THR A 30 -3.23 8.79 -4.40
CA THR A 30 -4.64 9.09 -4.11
C THR A 30 -5.57 8.22 -4.96
N ALA A 31 -5.26 8.04 -6.25
CA ALA A 31 -6.02 7.17 -7.14
C ALA A 31 -5.96 5.69 -6.70
N SER A 32 -4.76 5.20 -6.31
CA SER A 32 -4.58 3.84 -5.78
C SER A 32 -5.38 3.61 -4.51
N GLN A 33 -5.27 4.52 -3.53
CA GLN A 33 -6.02 4.46 -2.28
C GLN A 33 -7.53 4.47 -2.55
N LEU A 34 -8.00 5.34 -3.46
CA LEU A 34 -9.41 5.41 -3.82
C LEU A 34 -9.90 4.10 -4.49
N GLY A 35 -9.11 3.54 -5.39
CA GLY A 35 -9.41 2.26 -6.04
C GLY A 35 -9.42 1.08 -5.06
N GLU A 36 -8.52 1.07 -4.09
CA GLU A 36 -8.47 0.05 -3.05
C GLU A 36 -9.70 0.11 -2.13
N HIS A 37 -10.07 1.31 -1.67
CA HIS A 37 -11.30 1.51 -0.90
C HIS A 37 -12.56 1.15 -1.70
N THR A 38 -12.57 1.47 -2.99
CA THR A 38 -13.67 1.12 -3.89
C THR A 38 -13.76 -0.40 -4.04
N THR A 39 -12.65 -1.10 -4.26
CA THR A 39 -12.61 -2.57 -4.39
C THR A 39 -13.09 -3.26 -3.11
N LEU A 40 -12.73 -2.72 -1.93
CA LEU A 40 -13.16 -3.26 -0.63
C LEU A 40 -14.67 -3.21 -0.39
N VAL A 41 -15.39 -2.36 -1.13
CA VAL A 41 -16.85 -2.16 -1.02
C VAL A 41 -17.60 -2.75 -2.22
N VAL A 42 -17.09 -2.55 -3.43
CA VAL A 42 -17.70 -3.03 -4.67
C VAL A 42 -17.61 -4.55 -4.79
N LEU A 43 -16.46 -5.16 -4.45
CA LEU A 43 -16.30 -6.61 -4.57
C LEU A 43 -17.29 -7.39 -3.67
N PRO A 44 -17.50 -7.02 -2.39
CA PRO A 44 -18.55 -7.62 -1.57
C PRO A 44 -19.96 -7.39 -2.12
N LEU A 45 -20.29 -6.17 -2.55
CA LEU A 45 -21.62 -5.87 -3.11
C LEU A 45 -21.88 -6.67 -4.38
N PHE A 46 -20.88 -6.81 -5.25
CA PHE A 46 -20.96 -7.63 -6.44
C PHE A 46 -21.19 -9.11 -6.08
N ALA A 47 -20.49 -9.64 -5.08
CA ALA A 47 -20.69 -11.01 -4.60
C ALA A 47 -22.10 -11.23 -4.02
N VAL A 48 -22.69 -10.26 -3.33
CA VAL A 48 -24.09 -10.35 -2.87
C VAL A 48 -25.06 -10.30 -4.04
N LEU A 49 -24.91 -9.32 -4.92
CA LEU A 49 -25.89 -9.01 -5.96
C LEU A 49 -25.85 -9.98 -7.15
N THR A 50 -24.70 -10.62 -7.42
CA THR A 50 -24.54 -11.53 -8.58
C THR A 50 -24.47 -13.00 -8.20
N LEU A 51 -23.99 -13.33 -6.99
CA LEU A 51 -23.81 -14.71 -6.55
C LEU A 51 -24.86 -15.18 -5.51
N ASP A 52 -25.77 -14.30 -5.08
CA ASP A 52 -26.73 -14.55 -3.99
C ASP A 52 -26.03 -15.04 -2.70
N ALA A 53 -24.77 -14.62 -2.51
CA ALA A 53 -23.94 -15.08 -1.42
C ALA A 53 -24.42 -14.47 -0.10
N GLY A 54 -24.95 -15.32 0.78
CA GLY A 54 -25.44 -14.90 2.10
C GLY A 54 -24.33 -14.33 2.99
N ALA A 55 -24.72 -13.59 4.04
CA ALA A 55 -23.79 -12.92 4.97
C ALA A 55 -22.70 -13.85 5.55
N GLY A 56 -22.99 -15.14 5.72
CA GLY A 56 -22.02 -16.13 6.17
C GLY A 56 -20.89 -16.40 5.17
N GLN A 57 -21.19 -16.47 3.87
CA GLN A 57 -20.18 -16.70 2.82
C GLN A 57 -19.28 -15.48 2.62
N LEU A 58 -19.84 -14.27 2.74
CA LEU A 58 -19.04 -13.03 2.78
C LEU A 58 -18.12 -12.98 4.01
N GLY A 59 -18.62 -13.39 5.18
CA GLY A 59 -17.82 -13.50 6.39
C GLY A 59 -16.64 -14.46 6.22
N VAL A 60 -16.89 -15.63 5.62
CA VAL A 60 -15.85 -16.62 5.29
C VAL A 60 -14.87 -16.06 4.25
N LEU A 61 -15.34 -15.43 3.18
CA LEU A 61 -14.49 -14.85 2.14
C LEU A 61 -13.54 -13.78 2.73
N ARG A 62 -14.06 -12.92 3.61
CA ARG A 62 -13.26 -11.92 4.34
C ARG A 62 -12.25 -12.58 5.28
N ALA A 63 -12.68 -13.60 6.03
CA ALA A 63 -11.80 -14.34 6.94
C ALA A 63 -10.66 -15.05 6.20
N VAL A 64 -10.96 -15.72 5.09
CA VAL A 64 -9.96 -16.37 4.22
C VAL A 64 -9.02 -15.35 3.61
N GLY A 65 -9.51 -14.17 3.20
CA GLY A 65 -8.66 -13.09 2.70
C GLY A 65 -7.69 -12.53 3.76
N GLN A 66 -8.07 -12.54 5.04
CA GLN A 66 -7.23 -12.05 6.14
C GLN A 66 -6.31 -13.12 6.74
N ALA A 67 -6.68 -14.40 6.63
CA ALA A 67 -5.95 -15.50 7.23
C ALA A 67 -4.46 -15.54 6.86
N PRO A 68 -4.03 -15.33 5.60
CA PRO A 68 -2.61 -15.33 5.25
C PRO A 68 -1.82 -14.25 5.99
N ILE A 69 -2.38 -13.05 6.15
CA ILE A 69 -1.73 -11.97 6.88
C ILE A 69 -1.57 -12.35 8.35
N LEU A 70 -2.62 -12.87 8.97
CA LEU A 70 -2.59 -13.22 10.40
C LEU A 70 -1.66 -14.40 10.68
N LEU A 71 -1.70 -15.42 9.82
CA LEU A 71 -0.92 -16.65 10.01
C LEU A 71 0.56 -16.46 9.64
N LEU A 72 0.85 -15.62 8.65
CA LEU A 72 2.20 -15.48 8.10
C LEU A 72 2.92 -14.22 8.56
N SER A 73 2.24 -13.19 9.08
CA SER A 73 2.91 -11.91 9.44
C SER A 73 4.06 -12.06 10.43
N LEU A 74 3.90 -12.87 11.49
CA LEU A 74 4.94 -13.07 12.49
C LEU A 74 6.15 -13.85 11.92
N LEU A 75 5.88 -14.91 11.17
CA LEU A 75 6.92 -15.78 10.61
C LEU A 75 7.64 -15.08 9.44
N ALA A 76 6.88 -14.38 8.60
CA ALA A 76 7.40 -13.59 7.50
C ALA A 76 8.24 -12.43 8.02
N GLY A 77 7.82 -11.71 9.08
CA GLY A 77 8.60 -10.63 9.68
C GLY A 77 9.97 -11.12 10.17
N ALA A 78 10.00 -12.16 11.01
CA ALA A 78 11.25 -12.71 11.54
C ALA A 78 12.19 -13.28 10.45
N TRP A 79 11.64 -13.78 9.34
CA TRP A 79 12.42 -14.30 8.21
C TRP A 79 12.94 -13.17 7.31
N VAL A 80 12.10 -12.18 7.02
CA VAL A 80 12.38 -11.04 6.13
C VAL A 80 13.38 -10.08 6.76
N ASP A 81 13.38 -9.92 8.09
CA ASP A 81 14.36 -9.09 8.82
C ASP A 81 15.81 -9.50 8.57
N ARG A 82 16.04 -10.73 8.10
CA ARG A 82 17.37 -11.28 7.80
C ARG A 82 17.85 -10.97 6.37
N TRP A 83 16.97 -10.42 5.53
CA TRP A 83 17.21 -10.17 4.11
C TRP A 83 17.36 -8.66 3.84
N ARG A 84 18.02 -8.31 2.74
CA ARG A 84 18.09 -6.91 2.30
C ARG A 84 16.69 -6.47 1.86
N ALA A 85 16.17 -5.40 2.47
CA ALA A 85 14.83 -4.85 2.19
C ALA A 85 14.55 -4.66 0.68
N ARG A 86 15.56 -4.19 -0.07
CA ARG A 86 15.47 -4.01 -1.53
C ARG A 86 15.23 -5.33 -2.27
N THR A 87 15.87 -6.42 -1.85
CA THR A 87 15.71 -7.74 -2.48
C THR A 87 14.32 -8.31 -2.19
N VAL A 88 13.83 -8.14 -0.97
CA VAL A 88 12.50 -8.60 -0.55
C VAL A 88 11.43 -7.90 -1.38
N MET A 89 11.49 -6.57 -1.46
CA MET A 89 10.55 -5.74 -2.22
C MET A 89 10.46 -6.17 -3.69
N VAL A 90 11.60 -6.34 -4.36
CA VAL A 90 11.64 -6.76 -5.78
C VAL A 90 11.06 -8.16 -5.98
N LEU A 91 11.40 -9.12 -5.11
CA LEU A 91 10.85 -10.48 -5.19
C LEU A 91 9.34 -10.51 -4.95
N THR A 92 8.86 -9.77 -3.95
CA THR A 92 7.42 -9.70 -3.65
C THR A 92 6.63 -9.04 -4.77
N ASP A 93 7.15 -7.95 -5.36
CA ASP A 93 6.48 -7.30 -6.50
C ASP A 93 6.46 -8.18 -7.74
N ALA A 94 7.56 -8.89 -8.03
CA ALA A 94 7.61 -9.85 -9.13
C ALA A 94 6.61 -11.01 -8.92
N ALA A 95 6.58 -11.58 -7.71
CA ALA A 95 5.63 -12.63 -7.36
C ALA A 95 4.18 -12.15 -7.47
N ARG A 96 3.89 -10.92 -7.02
CA ARG A 96 2.57 -10.29 -7.14
C ARG A 96 2.17 -10.09 -8.60
N ALA A 97 3.09 -9.62 -9.44
CA ALA A 97 2.84 -9.44 -10.87
C ALA A 97 2.51 -10.77 -11.56
N VAL A 98 3.26 -11.84 -11.25
CA VAL A 98 2.99 -13.19 -11.76
C VAL A 98 1.63 -13.70 -11.28
N ALA A 99 1.31 -13.55 -9.99
CA ALA A 99 0.03 -14.02 -9.44
C ALA A 99 -1.17 -13.31 -10.08
N LEU A 100 -1.10 -11.99 -10.26
CA LEU A 100 -2.15 -11.21 -10.92
C LEU A 100 -2.23 -11.52 -12.42
N GLY A 101 -1.09 -11.67 -13.09
CA GLY A 101 -1.03 -12.03 -14.51
C GLY A 101 -1.53 -13.45 -14.80
N ALA A 102 -1.39 -14.39 -13.86
CA ALA A 102 -1.92 -15.75 -13.98
C ALA A 102 -3.42 -15.85 -13.66
N ALA A 103 -3.98 -14.87 -12.95
CA ALA A 103 -5.39 -14.81 -12.58
C ALA A 103 -6.26 -13.99 -13.56
N ALA A 104 -5.63 -13.28 -14.50
CA ALA A 104 -6.26 -12.53 -15.59
C ALA A 104 -6.39 -13.40 -16.85
#